data_AF-A0AAV1XHJ0-F1
#
_entry.id   AF-A0AAV1XHJ0-F1
#
_cell.length_a   1.000
_cell.length_b   1.000
_cell.length_c   1.000
_cell.angle_alpha   90.00
_cell.angle_beta   90.00
_cell.angle_gamma   90.00
#
_symmetry.space_group_name_H-M   'P 1'
#
loop_
_entity.id
_entity.type
_entity.pdbx_description
1 polymer ?
#
loop_
_entity_poly.entity_id
_entity_poly.type
_entity_poly.pdbx_seq_one_letter_code
_entity_poly.pdbx_strand_id
1 'polypeptide(L)' 'MSQTVVLKVAMSCEGCSGAVKRVLDKLDGVESYDIDLKEQKVVVKGNVQPDTVLQTVSKTGKKTAFWES' A
#
# COMPACT_ATOMS: atom_id res chain seq x y z
N MET A 1 -3.22 5.08 -18.33
CA MET A 1 -3.76 3.74 -18.00
C MET A 1 -3.62 3.57 -16.51
N SER A 2 -4.71 3.40 -15.76
CA SER A 2 -4.65 3.16 -14.33
C SER A 2 -4.34 1.69 -14.07
N GLN A 3 -3.45 1.42 -13.13
CA GLN A 3 -3.10 0.08 -12.67
C GLN A 3 -3.63 -0.14 -11.25
N THR A 4 -3.87 -1.41 -10.91
CA THR A 4 -4.20 -1.82 -9.55
C THR A 4 -3.05 -2.64 -8.99
N VAL A 5 -2.47 -2.19 -7.89
CA VAL A 5 -1.40 -2.87 -7.17
C VAL A 5 -1.96 -3.35 -5.86
N VAL A 6 -1.80 -4.64 -5.57
CA VAL A 6 -2.26 -5.23 -4.32
C VAL A 6 -1.04 -5.71 -3.54
N LEU A 7 -0.93 -5.29 -2.28
CA LEU A 7 0.18 -5.58 -1.40
C LEU A 7 -0.32 -6.27 -0.12
N LYS A 8 0.47 -7.22 0.37
CA LYS A 8 0.36 -7.77 1.72
C LYS A 8 1.28 -6.98 2.63
N VAL A 9 0.75 -6.42 3.72
CA VAL A 9 1.49 -5.53 4.63
C VAL A 9 1.27 -5.95 6.07
N ALA A 10 2.34 -6.29 6.79
CA ALA A 10 2.27 -6.63 8.20
C ALA A 10 1.83 -5.41 9.03
N MET A 11 0.56 -5.38 9.41
CA MET A 11 -0.06 -4.33 10.21
C MET A 11 -0.69 -4.96 11.45
N SER A 12 -0.37 -4.45 12.65
CA SER A 12 -0.84 -5.00 13.93
C SER A 12 -1.71 -4.02 14.73
N CYS A 13 -1.81 -2.76 14.29
CA CYS A 13 -2.64 -1.75 14.93
C CYS A 13 -3.08 -0.66 13.93
N GLU A 14 -4.00 0.19 14.34
CA GLU A 14 -4.45 1.36 13.55
C GLU A 14 -3.31 2.36 13.27
N GLY A 15 -2.31 2.43 14.17
CA GLY A 15 -1.10 3.21 13.91
C GLY A 15 -0.31 2.69 12.70
N CYS A 16 -0.32 1.37 12.46
CA CYS A 16 0.31 0.77 11.30
C CYS A 16 -0.42 1.14 9.99
N SER A 17 -1.74 0.97 9.95
CA SER A 17 -2.53 1.36 8.77
C SER A 17 -2.46 2.86 8.53
N GLY A 18 -2.48 3.69 9.57
CA GLY A 18 -2.28 5.13 9.48
C GLY A 18 -0.90 5.52 8.91
N ALA A 19 0.16 4.79 9.24
CA ALA A 19 1.48 5.01 8.64
C ALA A 19 1.51 4.67 7.14
N VAL A 20 0.86 3.58 6.73
CA VAL A 20 0.70 3.21 5.31
C VAL A 20 -0.10 4.28 4.56
N LYS A 21 -1.22 4.72 5.15
CA LYS A 21 -2.04 5.81 4.62
C LYS A 21 -1.21 7.06 4.32
N ARG A 22 -0.42 7.53 5.29
CA ARG A 22 0.42 8.74 5.16
C ARG A 22 1.46 8.68 4.04
N VAL A 23 1.99 7.50 3.71
CA VAL A 23 2.96 7.37 2.61
C VAL A 23 2.26 7.25 1.26
N LEU A 24 1.08 6.63 1.20
CA LEU A 24 0.27 6.56 -0.01
C LEU A 24 -0.35 7.91 -0.39
N ASP A 25 -0.77 8.71 0.60
CA ASP A 25 -1.28 10.08 0.39
C ASP A 25 -0.23 11.02 -0.24
N LYS A 26 1.06 10.69 -0.09
CA LYS A 26 2.18 11.46 -0.64
C LYS A 26 2.71 10.89 -1.96
N LEU A 27 2.18 9.76 -2.42
CA LEU A 27 2.65 9.11 -3.62
C LEU A 27 1.91 9.68 -4.83
N ASP A 28 2.67 10.33 -5.72
CA ASP A 28 2.13 10.87 -6.96
C ASP A 28 1.55 9.78 -7.86
N GLY A 29 0.42 10.08 -8.49
CA GLY A 29 -0.28 9.18 -9.40
C GLY A 29 -1.26 8.23 -8.73
N VAL A 30 -1.33 8.18 -7.39
CA VAL A 30 -2.39 7.43 -6.67
C VAL A 30 -3.73 8.15 -6.86
N GLU A 31 -4.72 7.41 -7.35
CA GLU A 31 -6.10 7.90 -7.52
C GLU A 31 -6.97 7.47 -6.33
N SER A 32 -6.78 6.25 -5.85
CA SER A 32 -7.47 5.72 -4.67
C SER A 32 -6.69 4.57 -4.04
N TYR A 33 -6.94 4.31 -2.77
CA TYR A 33 -6.42 3.13 -2.09
C TYR A 33 -7.39 2.63 -1.03
N ASP A 34 -7.30 1.35 -0.71
CA ASP A 34 -8.03 0.68 0.34
C ASP A 34 -7.06 -0.09 1.25
N ILE A 35 -7.28 -0.03 2.55
CA ILE A 35 -6.41 -0.66 3.56
C ILE A 35 -7.28 -1.52 4.45
N ASP A 36 -7.12 -2.84 4.32
CA ASP A 36 -7.74 -3.82 5.20
C ASP A 36 -6.74 -4.27 6.27
N LEU A 37 -6.99 -3.85 7.51
CA LEU A 37 -6.17 -4.23 8.67
C LEU A 37 -6.35 -5.72 9.03
N LYS A 38 -7.53 -6.28 8.84
CA LYS A 38 -7.84 -7.68 9.19
C LYS A 38 -7.16 -8.63 8.22
N GLU A 39 -7.23 -8.33 6.92
CA GLU A 39 -6.57 -9.13 5.88
C GLU A 39 -5.08 -8.80 5.71
N GLN A 40 -4.59 -7.74 6.38
CA GLN A 40 -3.24 -7.21 6.18
C GLN A 40 -2.98 -6.88 4.71
N LYS A 41 -3.97 -6.26 4.06
CA LYS A 41 -4.03 -6.06 2.62
C LYS A 41 -4.17 -4.59 2.28
N VAL A 42 -3.47 -4.16 1.24
CA VAL A 42 -3.50 -2.80 0.73
C VAL A 42 -3.72 -2.85 -0.77
N VAL A 43 -4.76 -2.20 -1.25
CA VAL A 43 -5.07 -2.08 -2.67
C VAL A 43 -4.83 -0.64 -3.08
N VAL A 44 -3.98 -0.40 -4.08
CA VAL A 44 -3.68 0.93 -4.61
C VAL A 44 -4.09 0.97 -6.07
N LYS A 45 -4.80 2.01 -6.47
CA LYS A 45 -5.23 2.26 -7.85
C LYS A 45 -4.73 3.62 -8.31
N GLY A 46 -4.22 3.66 -9.53
CA GLY A 46 -3.78 4.91 -10.15
C GLY A 46 -2.71 4.69 -11.22
N ASN A 47 -2.05 5.75 -11.66
CA ASN A 47 -1.00 5.68 -12.67
C ASN A 47 0.39 5.49 -12.01
N VAL A 48 0.65 4.34 -11.36
CA VAL A 48 1.66 4.29 -10.28
C VAL A 48 2.89 3.38 -10.34
N GLN A 49 3.18 2.47 -11.26
CA GLN A 49 4.31 1.49 -11.13
C GLN A 49 4.30 0.60 -9.86
N PRO A 50 4.16 -0.73 -9.98
CA PRO A 50 4.03 -1.62 -8.81
C PRO A 50 5.21 -1.54 -7.83
N ASP A 51 6.43 -1.49 -8.35
CA ASP A 51 7.66 -1.39 -7.55
C ASP A 51 7.71 -0.10 -6.74
N THR A 52 7.27 1.03 -7.31
CA THR A 52 7.23 2.32 -6.60
C THR A 52 6.27 2.24 -5.42
N VAL A 53 5.11 1.62 -5.59
CA VAL A 53 4.14 1.42 -4.50
C VAL A 53 4.74 0.52 -3.42
N LEU A 54 5.34 -0.61 -3.80
CA LEU A 54 6.00 -1.54 -2.88
C LEU A 54 7.08 -0.83 -2.05
N GLN A 55 7.98 -0.10 -2.69
CA GLN A 55 9.05 0.65 -2.03
C GLN A 55 8.50 1.73 -1.10
N THR A 56 7.45 2.45 -1.54
CA THR A 56 6.82 3.50 -0.75
C THR A 56 6.20 2.97 0.53
N VAL A 57 5.47 1.84 0.46
CA VAL A 57 4.88 1.21 1.64
C VAL A 57 5.96 0.62 2.56
N SER A 58 7.01 0.06 1.99
CA SER A 58 8.15 -0.51 2.73
C SER A 58 8.90 0.52 3.58
N LYS A 59 8.90 1.81 3.19
CA LYS A 59 9.46 2.92 4.00
C LYS A 59 8.82 3.05 5.38
N THR A 60 7.65 2.47 5.59
CA THR A 60 6.97 2.48 6.90
C THR A 60 7.54 1.46 7.90
N GLY A 61 8.60 0.73 7.51
CA GLY A 61 9.28 -0.29 8.35
C GLY A 61 8.51 -1.60 8.49
N LYS A 62 7.45 -1.79 7.69
CA LYS A 62 6.60 -2.99 7.73
C LYS A 62 7.06 -3.98 6.69
N LYS A 63 6.87 -5.27 6.98
CA LYS A 63 7.03 -6.32 5.97
C LYS A 63 5.97 -6.12 4.90
N THR A 64 6.40 -5.96 3.66
CA THR A 64 5.54 -5.66 2.51
C THR A 64 5.93 -6.59 1.37
N ALA A 65 4.95 -7.22 0.75
CA ALA A 65 5.12 -8.07 -0.42
C ALA A 65 3.97 -7.83 -1.40
N PHE A 66 4.17 -8.16 -2.68
CA PHE A 66 3.04 -8.24 -3.60
C PHE A 66 2.05 -9.31 -3.15
N TRP A 67 0.78 -9.04 -3.38
CA TRP A 67 -0.27 -10.02 -3.13
C TRP A 67 -0.30 -11.01 -4.29
N GLU A 68 0.45 -12.09 -4.15
CA GLU A 68 0.38 -13.23 -5.06
C GLU A 68 -0.93 -13.99 -4.80
N SER A 69 -1.66 -14.29 -5.88
CA SER A 69 -2.90 -15.08 -5.84
C SER A 69 -2.59 -16.54 -6.02
#